data_AF-A0A1V5NJ08-F1
#
_entry.id   AF-A0A1V5NJ08-F1
#
_cell.length_a   1.000
_cell.length_b   1.000
_cell.length_c   1.000
_cell.angle_alpha   90.00
_cell.angle_beta   90.00
_cell.angle_gamma   90.00
#
_symmetry.space_group_name_H-M   'P 1'
#
loop_
_entity.id
_entity.type
_entity.pdbx_description
1 polymer ?
#
loop_
_entity_poly.entity_id
_entity_poly.type
_entity_poly.pdbx_seq_one_letter_code
_entity_poly.pdbx_strand_id
1 'polypeptide(L)'
;MKPLYKFVACSLVALGALGLSTDFLSASEFRYLVPGNIVMTLEPGPEAVGPKSLPLIATVRAKIGTPKNVEVYFESTPDMNVYPEKASLSALATEPLKTRVTITKTGTLPKGVDNESWVRMRVVYEPDYESLLRMVENPSRYPDPNERQRLVDRIMKNSEKRARQTDAVRYFPALHAREN
;
A
#
# COMPACT_ATOMS: atom_id res chain seq x y z
N MET A 1 71.07 4.43 -33.18
CA MET A 1 70.63 5.83 -32.98
C MET A 1 70.87 6.63 -34.25
N LYS A 2 69.92 7.53 -34.58
CA LYS A 2 69.71 8.38 -35.79
C LYS A 2 68.83 7.74 -36.90
N PRO A 3 67.99 8.54 -37.62
CA PRO A 3 67.42 9.85 -37.30
C PRO A 3 65.89 9.97 -37.54
N LEU A 4 65.33 11.06 -37.00
CA LEU A 4 64.03 11.65 -37.31
C LEU A 4 63.84 11.93 -38.81
N TYR A 5 62.62 11.76 -39.31
CA TYR A 5 62.05 12.66 -40.32
C TYR A 5 60.62 13.06 -39.94
N LYS A 6 60.41 14.37 -39.84
CA LYS A 6 59.13 15.05 -39.76
C LYS A 6 58.52 15.08 -41.17
N PHE A 7 57.21 14.89 -41.28
CA PHE A 7 56.41 15.65 -42.25
C PHE A 7 55.08 16.08 -41.62
N VAL A 8 54.84 17.37 -41.79
CA VAL A 8 53.70 18.19 -41.37
C VAL A 8 52.76 18.34 -42.58
N ALA A 9 51.51 18.71 -42.28
CA ALA A 9 50.52 19.41 -43.12
C ALA A 9 49.31 18.53 -43.51
N CYS A 10 48.12 18.81 -42.94
CA CYS A 10 47.08 19.72 -43.47
C CYS A 10 46.38 19.06 -44.67
N SER A 11 45.08 18.78 -44.69
CA SER A 11 43.93 19.72 -44.61
C SER A 11 42.67 18.86 -44.88
N LEU A 12 41.57 18.96 -44.12
CA LEU A 12 40.43 19.90 -44.27
C LEU A 12 39.23 19.24 -44.96
N VAL A 13 38.05 19.48 -44.38
CA VAL A 13 36.70 19.63 -44.96
C VAL A 13 35.64 18.69 -44.38
N ALA A 14 34.68 19.37 -43.77
CA ALA A 14 33.43 18.92 -43.17
C ALA A 14 32.39 18.45 -44.20
N LEU A 15 31.46 17.60 -43.77
CA LEU A 15 30.00 17.81 -43.80
C LEU A 15 29.31 16.47 -43.55
N GLY A 16 28.41 16.46 -42.58
CA GLY A 16 27.57 15.30 -42.27
C GLY A 16 26.69 15.55 -41.07
N ALA A 17 26.01 16.69 -41.04
CA ALA A 17 24.82 16.85 -40.20
C ALA A 17 23.70 15.97 -40.78
N LEU A 18 22.82 15.51 -39.89
CA LEU A 18 21.62 14.67 -40.11
C LEU A 18 21.85 13.17 -39.92
N GLY A 19 21.90 12.78 -38.65
CA GLY A 19 21.75 11.40 -38.21
C GLY A 19 20.94 11.35 -36.92
N LEU A 20 19.64 11.61 -37.06
CA LEU A 20 18.56 11.14 -36.18
C LEU A 20 18.82 11.34 -34.68
N SER A 21 18.30 12.45 -34.14
CA SER A 21 17.75 12.47 -32.79
C SER A 21 16.70 11.37 -32.70
N THR A 22 17.14 10.16 -32.35
CA THR A 22 16.26 9.18 -31.74
C THR A 22 15.84 9.81 -30.44
N ASP A 23 14.65 10.38 -30.43
CA ASP A 23 13.83 10.50 -29.25
C ASP A 23 13.96 9.17 -28.50
N PHE A 24 14.79 9.16 -27.46
CA PHE A 24 14.72 8.13 -26.44
C PHE A 24 13.34 8.30 -25.84
N LEU A 25 12.37 7.57 -26.42
CA LEU A 25 11.07 7.37 -25.83
C LEU A 25 11.37 6.96 -24.40
N SER A 26 11.04 7.87 -23.47
CA SER A 26 11.22 7.66 -22.04
C SER A 26 10.68 6.28 -21.72
N ALA A 27 11.56 5.35 -21.35
CA ALA A 27 11.16 4.01 -20.99
C ALA A 27 10.11 4.17 -19.89
N SER A 28 8.86 3.82 -20.20
CA SER A 28 7.80 3.79 -19.21
C SER A 28 8.31 2.95 -18.05
N GLU A 29 8.57 3.59 -16.91
CA GLU A 29 9.21 2.96 -15.76
C GLU A 29 8.17 2.09 -15.07
N PHE A 30 7.93 0.93 -15.67
CA PHE A 30 7.06 -0.08 -15.12
C PHE A 30 7.72 -0.66 -13.87
N ARG A 31 7.06 -0.53 -12.71
CA ARG A 31 7.57 -1.01 -11.42
C ARG A 31 6.55 -1.89 -10.73
N TYR A 32 6.94 -3.11 -10.35
CA TYR A 32 6.10 -3.94 -9.52
C TYR A 32 6.06 -3.42 -8.07
N LEU A 33 4.88 -3.45 -7.45
CA LEU A 33 4.73 -3.20 -6.02
C LEU A 33 4.92 -4.51 -5.25
N VAL A 34 5.44 -4.41 -4.02
CA VAL A 34 5.44 -5.54 -3.09
C VAL A 34 3.99 -5.93 -2.83
N PRO A 35 3.59 -7.19 -3.04
CA PRO A 35 2.20 -7.59 -2.86
C PRO A 35 1.83 -7.50 -1.37
N GLY A 36 0.67 -6.91 -1.06
CA GLY A 36 0.15 -6.88 0.31
C GLY A 36 -0.33 -8.25 0.79
N ASN A 37 -0.10 -8.59 2.06
CA ASN A 37 -0.52 -9.88 2.63
C ASN A 37 -1.97 -9.92 3.07
N ILE A 38 -2.67 -8.79 3.16
CA ILE A 38 -4.03 -8.74 3.69
C ILE A 38 -5.01 -8.06 2.72
N VAL A 39 -6.28 -8.36 2.92
CA VAL A 39 -7.42 -7.61 2.38
C VAL A 39 -8.26 -7.14 3.55
N MET A 40 -8.78 -5.93 3.43
CA MET A 40 -9.49 -5.21 4.48
C MET A 40 -10.80 -4.67 3.95
N THR A 41 -11.88 -4.86 4.70
CA THR A 41 -13.16 -4.20 4.42
C THR A 41 -13.74 -3.62 5.70
N LEU A 42 -14.50 -2.56 5.53
CA LEU A 42 -15.21 -1.88 6.60
C LEU A 42 -16.58 -1.51 6.05
N GLU A 43 -17.60 -2.27 6.45
CA GLU A 43 -18.93 -2.28 5.82
C GLU A 43 -20.04 -2.06 6.86
N PRO A 44 -21.20 -1.48 6.48
CA PRO A 44 -22.34 -1.37 7.40
C PRO A 44 -22.82 -2.73 7.91
N GLY A 45 -23.07 -2.82 9.22
CA GLY A 45 -23.71 -3.97 9.83
C GLY A 45 -25.24 -3.93 9.66
N PRO A 46 -25.92 -5.08 9.74
CA PRO A 46 -27.36 -5.20 9.48
C PRO A 46 -28.29 -4.54 10.51
N GLU A 47 -27.79 -4.05 11.65
CA GLU A 47 -28.61 -3.61 12.79
C GLU A 47 -28.20 -2.24 13.34
N ALA A 48 -28.82 -1.15 12.88
CA ALA A 48 -28.64 0.15 13.53
C ALA A 48 -29.05 0.04 15.02
N VAL A 49 -28.12 0.33 15.94
CA VAL A 49 -28.34 0.26 17.39
C VAL A 49 -29.07 1.52 17.91
N GLY A 50 -29.49 2.40 17.01
CA GLY A 50 -30.24 3.62 17.30
C GLY A 50 -30.03 4.69 16.24
N PRO A 51 -30.69 5.86 16.35
CA PRO A 51 -30.65 6.91 15.33
C PRO A 51 -29.28 7.62 15.22
N LYS A 52 -28.41 7.49 16.22
CA LYS A 52 -27.07 8.11 16.27
C LYS A 52 -25.92 7.09 16.27
N SER A 53 -26.25 5.79 16.15
CA SER A 53 -25.29 4.70 16.24
C SER A 53 -25.38 3.80 15.02
N LEU A 54 -24.26 3.65 14.31
CA LEU A 54 -24.13 2.79 13.14
C LEU A 54 -23.13 1.67 13.46
N PRO A 55 -23.54 0.38 13.45
CA PRO A 55 -22.55 -0.69 13.47
C PRO A 55 -21.86 -0.78 12.12
N LEU A 56 -20.58 -1.10 12.16
CA LEU A 56 -19.79 -1.57 11.04
C LEU A 56 -19.28 -2.97 11.35
N ILE A 57 -19.04 -3.74 10.30
CA ILE A 57 -18.32 -4.99 10.33
C ILE A 57 -16.95 -4.73 9.70
N ALA A 58 -15.93 -4.72 10.54
CA ALA A 58 -14.54 -4.70 10.12
C ALA A 58 -14.10 -6.12 9.81
N THR A 59 -13.59 -6.35 8.60
CA THR A 59 -13.05 -7.64 8.18
C THR A 59 -11.60 -7.49 7.75
N VAL A 60 -10.72 -8.30 8.32
CA VAL A 60 -9.33 -8.45 7.88
C VAL A 60 -9.09 -9.90 7.50
N ARG A 61 -8.61 -10.15 6.28
CA ARG A 61 -8.32 -11.50 5.76
C ARG A 61 -6.91 -11.59 5.23
N ALA A 62 -6.24 -12.72 5.48
CA ALA A 62 -4.99 -13.03 4.82
C ALA A 62 -5.22 -13.29 3.31
N LYS A 63 -4.50 -12.55 2.47
CA LYS A 63 -4.41 -12.76 1.02
C LYS A 63 -3.29 -13.73 0.68
N ILE A 64 -2.17 -13.64 1.41
CA ILE A 64 -0.92 -14.38 1.16
C ILE A 64 -0.32 -14.77 2.50
N GLY A 65 -0.09 -16.07 2.69
CA GLY A 65 0.54 -16.60 3.88
C GLY A 65 -0.29 -16.36 5.15
N THR A 66 0.39 -16.33 6.29
CA THR A 66 -0.21 -16.10 7.62
C THR A 66 0.49 -14.94 8.33
N PRO A 67 0.03 -13.68 8.13
CA PRO A 67 0.56 -12.52 8.83
C PRO A 67 0.52 -12.68 10.36
N LYS A 68 1.53 -12.17 11.04
CA LYS A 68 1.68 -12.28 12.50
C LYS A 68 1.57 -10.93 13.18
N ASN A 69 1.39 -10.94 14.50
CA ASN A 69 1.39 -9.74 15.35
C ASN A 69 0.46 -8.65 14.80
N VAL A 70 -0.78 -9.05 14.50
CA VAL A 70 -1.77 -8.21 13.83
C VAL A 70 -2.46 -7.33 14.86
N GLU A 71 -2.38 -6.02 14.64
CA GLU A 71 -3.04 -5.02 15.45
C GLU A 71 -3.96 -4.20 14.55
N VAL A 72 -5.24 -4.14 14.90
CA VAL A 72 -6.26 -3.37 14.20
C VAL A 72 -6.63 -2.19 15.07
N TYR A 73 -6.53 -0.99 14.52
CA TYR A 73 -6.90 0.28 15.15
C TYR A 73 -8.10 0.86 14.42
N PHE A 74 -9.08 1.31 15.20
CA PHE A 74 -10.26 2.01 14.73
C PHE A 74 -10.17 3.45 15.20
N GLU A 75 -10.25 4.37 14.25
CA GLU A 75 -10.09 5.80 14.49
C GLU A 75 -11.19 6.55 13.75
N SER A 76 -11.53 7.74 14.21
CA SER A 76 -12.58 8.55 13.60
C SER A 76 -12.21 10.03 13.57
N THR A 77 -12.99 10.81 12.82
CA THR A 77 -13.02 12.26 12.98
C THR A 77 -13.55 12.65 14.37
N PRO A 78 -13.22 13.86 14.87
CA PRO A 78 -13.56 14.29 16.24
C PRO A 78 -15.05 14.34 16.57
N ASP A 79 -15.93 14.37 15.57
CA ASP A 79 -17.39 14.39 15.71
C ASP A 79 -18.01 12.99 15.91
N MET A 80 -17.18 11.95 15.97
CA MET A 80 -17.58 10.56 16.17
C MET A 80 -16.68 9.84 17.15
N ASN A 81 -17.28 8.91 17.90
CA ASN A 81 -16.57 7.91 18.70
C ASN A 81 -16.72 6.52 18.06
N VAL A 82 -15.69 5.69 18.22
CA VAL A 82 -15.67 4.31 17.74
C VAL A 82 -15.41 3.36 18.89
N TYR A 83 -16.11 2.23 18.91
CA TYR A 83 -15.90 1.18 19.90
C TYR A 83 -16.00 -0.21 19.25
N PRO A 84 -15.02 -1.11 19.44
CA PRO A 84 -13.76 -0.89 20.16
C PRO A 84 -12.80 0.02 19.36
N GLU A 85 -11.83 0.62 20.05
CA GLU A 85 -10.75 1.41 19.40
C GLU A 85 -9.61 0.53 18.88
N LYS A 86 -9.45 -0.68 19.43
CA LYS A 86 -8.38 -1.61 19.05
C LYS A 86 -8.87 -3.06 19.13
N ALA A 87 -8.36 -3.89 18.22
CA ALA A 87 -8.37 -5.34 18.31
C ALA A 87 -6.98 -5.89 17.98
N SER A 88 -6.65 -7.09 18.45
CA SER A 88 -5.36 -7.72 18.15
C SER A 88 -5.50 -9.22 17.98
N LEU A 89 -4.66 -9.79 17.13
CA LEU A 89 -4.59 -11.22 16.87
C LEU A 89 -3.11 -11.60 16.69
N SER A 90 -2.69 -12.71 17.31
CA SER A 90 -1.31 -13.19 17.21
C SER A 90 -0.95 -13.62 15.79
N ALA A 91 -1.87 -14.23 15.06
CA ALA A 91 -1.69 -14.67 13.68
C ALA A 91 -3.02 -14.66 12.92
N LEU A 92 -3.02 -14.09 11.71
CA LEU A 92 -4.17 -14.08 10.80
C LEU A 92 -4.12 -15.31 9.91
N ALA A 93 -4.70 -16.40 10.41
CA ALA A 93 -4.78 -17.69 9.73
C ALA A 93 -5.85 -17.70 8.61
N THR A 94 -6.38 -18.88 8.28
CA THR A 94 -7.34 -19.08 7.18
C THR A 94 -8.66 -18.34 7.40
N GLU A 95 -9.09 -18.21 8.65
CA GLU A 95 -10.32 -17.51 8.97
C GLU A 95 -10.11 -15.99 9.04
N PRO A 96 -11.01 -15.20 8.43
CA PRO A 96 -10.92 -13.75 8.53
C PRO A 96 -11.21 -13.29 9.96
N LEU A 97 -10.43 -12.32 10.44
CA LEU A 97 -10.79 -11.56 11.63
C LEU A 97 -12.00 -10.70 11.30
N LYS A 98 -13.12 -10.96 11.96
CA LYS A 98 -14.34 -10.14 11.89
C LYS A 98 -14.58 -9.48 13.22
N THR A 99 -14.75 -8.16 13.23
CA THR A 99 -14.99 -7.37 14.44
C THR A 99 -16.16 -6.43 14.22
N ARG A 100 -17.15 -6.45 15.12
CA ARG A 100 -18.21 -5.44 15.15
C ARG A 100 -17.64 -4.16 15.74
N VAL A 101 -17.80 -3.05 15.02
CA VAL A 101 -17.36 -1.71 15.44
C VAL A 101 -18.58 -0.82 15.48
N THR A 102 -18.87 -0.23 16.62
CA THR A 102 -19.97 0.72 16.78
C THR A 102 -19.45 2.13 16.60
N ILE A 103 -20.03 2.90 15.69
CA ILE A 103 -19.78 4.33 15.54
C ILE A 103 -20.92 5.08 16.20
N THR A 104 -20.59 6.05 17.06
CA THR A 104 -21.57 6.96 17.66
C THR A 104 -21.24 8.40 17.28
N LYS A 105 -22.22 9.13 16.73
CA LYS A 105 -22.07 10.57 16.47
C LYS A 105 -22.11 11.34 17.79
N THR A 106 -21.06 12.10 18.09
CA THR A 106 -20.91 12.84 19.35
C THR A 106 -21.16 14.33 19.18
N GLY A 107 -21.06 14.86 17.96
CA GLY A 107 -21.28 16.28 17.70
C GLY A 107 -21.24 16.65 16.23
N THR A 108 -20.77 17.87 15.97
CA THR A 108 -20.52 18.39 14.61
C THR A 108 -19.03 18.57 14.39
N LEU A 109 -18.58 18.44 13.15
CA LEU A 109 -17.20 18.73 12.77
C LEU A 109 -16.82 20.17 13.18
N PRO A 110 -15.61 20.40 13.72
CA PRO A 110 -15.12 21.74 13.99
C PRO A 110 -15.12 22.62 12.74
N LYS A 111 -15.41 23.92 12.89
CA LYS A 111 -15.31 24.89 11.79
C LYS A 111 -13.87 24.90 11.23
N GLY A 112 -13.74 24.82 9.91
CA GLY A 112 -12.43 24.76 9.22
C GLY A 112 -11.90 23.35 8.96
N VAL A 113 -12.66 22.30 9.30
CA VAL A 113 -12.39 20.93 8.84
C VAL A 113 -13.23 20.68 7.58
N ASP A 114 -12.63 20.85 6.40
CA ASP A 114 -13.29 20.66 5.09
C ASP A 114 -13.53 19.18 4.73
N ASN A 115 -13.36 18.26 5.68
CA ASN A 115 -13.45 16.83 5.44
C ASN A 115 -14.77 16.27 5.97
N GLU A 116 -15.42 15.44 5.14
CA GLU A 116 -16.53 14.58 5.56
C GLU A 116 -16.13 13.73 6.77
N SER A 117 -17.08 13.45 7.66
CA SER A 117 -16.89 12.55 8.80
C SER A 117 -16.40 11.20 8.29
N TRP A 118 -15.40 10.60 8.93
CA TRP A 118 -14.86 9.31 8.51
C TRP A 118 -14.49 8.41 9.68
N VAL A 119 -14.51 7.10 9.42
CA VAL A 119 -13.93 6.08 10.29
C VAL A 119 -12.85 5.33 9.53
N ARG A 120 -11.68 5.17 10.14
CA ARG A 120 -10.51 4.50 9.57
C ARG A 120 -10.25 3.21 10.33
N MET A 121 -10.15 2.11 9.59
CA MET A 121 -9.53 0.89 10.06
C MET A 121 -8.08 0.88 9.58
N ARG A 122 -7.13 0.88 10.52
CA ARG A 122 -5.69 0.80 10.26
C ARG A 122 -5.15 -0.49 10.85
N VAL A 123 -4.49 -1.30 10.02
CA VAL A 123 -3.93 -2.60 10.43
C VAL A 123 -2.42 -2.54 10.37
N VAL A 124 -1.77 -2.90 11.46
CA VAL A 124 -0.31 -3.04 11.57
C VAL A 124 0.03 -4.50 11.81
N TYR A 125 0.89 -5.09 10.99
CA TYR A 125 1.18 -6.52 11.04
C TYR A 125 2.60 -6.83 10.59
N GLU A 126 3.11 -8.00 11.00
CA GLU A 126 4.32 -8.60 10.45
C GLU A 126 3.92 -9.47 9.24
N PRO A 127 4.39 -9.15 8.02
CA PRO A 127 4.15 -9.96 6.83
C PRO A 127 4.64 -11.40 6.98
N ASP A 128 3.98 -12.32 6.28
CA ASP A 128 4.55 -13.65 6.02
C ASP A 128 5.56 -13.54 4.87
N TYR A 129 6.81 -13.21 5.22
CA TYR A 129 7.87 -12.96 4.26
C TYR A 129 8.23 -14.18 3.42
N GLU A 130 8.14 -15.38 3.99
CA GLU A 130 8.43 -16.61 3.25
C GLU A 130 7.38 -16.83 2.15
N SER A 131 6.10 -16.67 2.47
CA SER A 131 5.03 -16.76 1.48
C SER A 131 5.12 -15.66 0.43
N LEU A 132 5.56 -14.44 0.80
CA LEU A 132 5.80 -13.36 -0.15
C LEU A 132 6.94 -13.69 -1.12
N LEU A 133 8.06 -14.22 -0.62
CA LEU A 133 9.21 -14.62 -1.45
C LEU A 133 8.78 -15.64 -2.51
N ARG A 134 8.14 -16.73 -2.09
CA ARG A 134 7.66 -17.77 -3.02
C ARG A 134 6.69 -17.20 -4.08
N MET A 135 5.90 -16.18 -3.73
CA MET A 135 5.01 -15.53 -4.69
C MET A 135 5.78 -14.70 -5.71
N VAL A 136 6.75 -13.89 -5.27
CA VAL A 136 7.49 -13.00 -6.18
C VAL A 136 8.46 -13.77 -7.07
N GLU A 137 8.99 -14.89 -6.59
CA GLU A 137 9.90 -15.75 -7.35
C GLU A 137 9.25 -16.40 -8.58
N ASN A 138 7.92 -16.41 -8.67
CA ASN A 138 7.20 -17.00 -9.79
C ASN A 138 7.37 -16.16 -11.09
N PRO A 139 8.08 -16.67 -12.11
CA PRO A 139 8.35 -15.91 -13.34
C PRO A 139 7.11 -15.74 -14.23
N SER A 140 6.08 -16.58 -14.09
CA SER A 140 4.82 -16.39 -14.83
C SER A 140 4.03 -15.19 -14.30
N ARG A 141 4.17 -14.86 -13.01
CA ARG A 141 3.48 -13.74 -12.36
C ARG A 141 4.32 -12.46 -12.37
N TYR A 142 5.64 -12.60 -12.25
CA TYR A 142 6.62 -11.53 -12.29
C TYR A 142 7.65 -11.83 -13.38
N PRO A 143 7.31 -11.63 -14.67
CA PRO A 143 8.17 -12.02 -15.80
C PRO A 143 9.49 -11.27 -15.87
N ASP A 144 9.51 -9.97 -15.52
CA ASP A 144 10.74 -9.18 -15.54
C ASP A 144 11.73 -9.67 -14.46
N PRO A 145 12.91 -10.19 -14.83
CA PRO A 145 13.88 -10.72 -13.88
C PRO A 145 14.53 -9.66 -12.99
N ASN A 146 14.74 -8.45 -13.49
CA ASN A 146 15.37 -7.37 -12.74
C ASN A 146 14.40 -6.85 -11.67
N GLU A 147 13.15 -6.61 -12.06
CA GLU A 147 12.12 -6.17 -11.11
C GLU A 147 11.77 -7.27 -10.10
N ARG A 148 11.77 -8.54 -10.52
CA ARG A 148 11.62 -9.68 -9.61
C ARG A 148 12.74 -9.73 -8.58
N GLN A 149 14.01 -9.62 -9.01
CA GLN A 149 15.14 -9.61 -8.09
C GLN A 149 15.06 -8.41 -7.13
N ARG A 150 14.71 -7.22 -7.62
CA ARG A 150 14.49 -6.04 -6.78
C ARG A 150 13.44 -6.27 -5.69
N LEU A 151 12.34 -6.98 -6.01
CA LEU A 151 11.33 -7.36 -5.03
C LEU A 151 11.86 -8.36 -4.01
N VAL A 152 12.57 -9.39 -4.46
CA VAL A 152 13.21 -10.40 -3.59
C VAL A 152 14.16 -9.72 -2.59
N ASP A 153 15.07 -8.88 -3.07
CA ASP A 153 16.03 -8.17 -2.21
C ASP A 153 15.32 -7.29 -1.17
N ARG A 154 14.26 -6.60 -1.59
CA ARG A 154 13.45 -5.77 -0.68
C ARG A 154 12.74 -6.61 0.37
N ILE A 155 12.17 -7.76 -0.02
CA ILE A 155 11.49 -8.67 0.89
C ILE A 155 12.48 -9.28 1.89
N MET A 156 13.63 -9.74 1.43
CA MET A 156 14.70 -10.28 2.30
C MET A 156 15.17 -9.25 3.31
N LYS A 157 15.51 -8.03 2.86
CA LYS A 157 15.94 -6.94 3.75
C LYS A 157 14.89 -6.59 4.81
N ASN A 158 13.61 -6.63 4.44
CA ASN A 158 12.52 -6.39 5.38
C ASN A 158 12.33 -7.56 6.35
N SER A 159 12.50 -8.79 5.87
CA SER A 159 12.44 -10.03 6.67
C SER A 159 13.51 -10.05 7.76
N GLU A 160 14.76 -9.73 7.42
CA GLU A 160 15.88 -9.64 8.38
C GLU A 160 15.59 -8.67 9.53
N LYS A 161 14.91 -7.56 9.21
CA LYS A 161 14.52 -6.53 10.18
C LYS A 161 13.19 -6.83 10.87
N ARG A 162 12.49 -7.89 10.48
CA ARG A 162 11.11 -8.19 10.87
C ARG A 162 10.20 -6.96 10.76
N ALA A 163 10.32 -6.25 9.63
CA ALA A 163 9.61 -5.00 9.44
C ALA A 163 8.09 -5.22 9.53
N ARG A 164 7.38 -4.27 10.13
CA ARG A 164 5.92 -4.31 10.17
C ARG A 164 5.36 -3.47 9.02
N GLN A 165 4.30 -3.97 8.40
CA GLN A 165 3.54 -3.24 7.38
C GLN A 165 2.32 -2.57 8.03
N THR A 166 1.91 -1.43 7.47
CA THR A 166 0.69 -0.72 7.85
C THR A 166 -0.17 -0.50 6.62
N ASP A 167 -1.40 -1.00 6.65
CA ASP A 167 -2.41 -0.73 5.64
C ASP A 167 -3.62 -0.06 6.31
N ALA A 168 -4.37 0.77 5.58
CA ALA A 168 -5.59 1.37 6.11
C ALA A 168 -6.70 1.53 5.06
N VAL A 169 -7.94 1.47 5.51
CA VAL A 169 -9.15 1.81 4.74
C VAL A 169 -10.02 2.78 5.53
N ARG A 170 -10.77 3.61 4.81
CA ARG A 170 -11.74 4.55 5.39
C ARG A 170 -13.15 4.19 4.96
N TYR A 171 -14.09 4.42 5.86
CA TYR A 171 -15.52 4.42 5.61
C TYR A 171 -16.08 5.81 5.90
N PHE A 172 -16.92 6.30 4.99
CA PHE A 172 -17.57 7.60 5.10
C PHE A 172 -19.06 7.35 5.40
N PRO A 173 -19.48 7.48 6.67
CA PRO A 173 -20.83 7.14 7.06
C PRO A 173 -21.81 8.25 6.62
N ALA A 174 -22.89 7.86 5.95
CA ALA A 174 -24.01 8.74 5.64
C ALA A 174 -24.88 8.99 6.90
N LEU A 175 -24.31 9.65 7.91
CA LEU A 175 -25.02 10.02 9.15
C LEU A 175 -25.78 11.34 8.94
N HIS A 176 -26.67 11.36 7.95
CA HIS A 176 -27.66 12.41 7.83
C HIS A 176 -28.83 12.08 8.74
N ALA A 177 -29.16 13.03 9.62
CA ALA A 177 -30.39 12.98 10.38
C ALA A 177 -31.55 12.85 9.38
N ARG A 178 -32.36 11.81 9.54
CA ARG A 178 -33.73 11.86 9.03
C ARG A 178 -34.43 12.94 9.85
N GLU A 179 -34.32 14.18 9.41
CA GLU A 179 -35.28 15.21 9.77
C GLU A 179 -36.55 14.87 8.98
N ASN A 180 -37.55 14.36 9.70
CA ASN A 180 -38.93 14.34 9.23
C ASN A 180 -39.49 15.75 9.30
#